data_AF-A0A1Q7MF28-F1
#
_entry.id   AF-A0A1Q7MF28-F1
#
_cell.length_a   1.000
_cell.length_b   1.000
_cell.length_c   1.000
_cell.angle_alpha   90.00
_cell.angle_beta   90.00
_cell.angle_gamma   90.00
#
_symmetry.space_group_name_H-M   'P 1'
#
loop_
_entity.id
_entity.type
_entity.pdbx_description
1 polymer ?
#
loop_
_entity_poly.entity_id
_entity_poly.type
_entity_poly.pdbx_seq_one_letter_code
_entity_poly.pdbx_strand_id
1 'polypeptide(L)'
;MSFENFVVRAKCFIPSSTDWTRESLGALNRRIADRMEKRGYVADHVDPRDLLFGQLSVLTMSFTYSIHVPKRSRIRRLTTSESEAYQQGYFKALRNLVDSHPFHLVFTISFRDLKDGSKGFVIGIESEPSVVAKIRQLNMKEDRIDDTMYHNIIWQNKRDISEIIHNLGAGLLEGPEVIKTRVRSVPRPLIEASLIGTMPGEVAACLNEANSCFASNAALACSVMLRKSIEVAVTKKIPSRRPRRPSL
;
A
#
# COMPACT_ATOMS: atom_id res chain seq x y z
N MET A 1 -5.15 6.47 -8.97
CA MET A 1 -5.33 6.72 -7.53
C MET A 1 -4.07 7.45 -7.04
N SER A 2 -3.93 7.81 -5.76
CA SER A 2 -2.71 8.45 -5.24
C SER A 2 -1.89 7.41 -4.49
N PHE A 3 -0.58 7.35 -4.71
CA PHE A 3 0.34 6.45 -3.97
C PHE A 3 0.25 6.66 -2.45
N GLU A 4 -0.19 7.84 -2.02
CA GLU A 4 -0.46 8.22 -0.61
C GLU A 4 -1.39 7.23 0.10
N ASN A 5 -2.20 6.48 -0.66
CA ASN A 5 -3.05 5.43 -0.12
C ASN A 5 -2.26 4.26 0.51
N PHE A 6 -1.00 4.08 0.14
CA PHE A 6 -0.13 3.01 0.64
C PHE A 6 0.85 3.47 1.72
N VAL A 7 1.09 4.78 1.80
CA VAL A 7 2.07 5.36 2.72
C VAL A 7 1.47 5.41 4.11
N VAL A 8 2.21 4.91 5.09
CA VAL A 8 1.81 4.90 6.48
C VAL A 8 2.65 5.91 7.25
N ARG A 9 1.98 6.70 8.10
CA ARG A 9 2.59 7.65 9.02
C ARG A 9 2.33 7.28 10.47
N ALA A 10 3.29 7.58 11.33
CA ALA A 10 3.14 7.53 12.77
C ALA A 10 3.92 8.68 13.40
N LYS A 11 3.60 8.99 14.64
CA LYS A 11 4.30 9.99 15.44
C LYS A 11 4.58 9.40 16.80
N CYS A 12 5.81 9.51 17.26
CA CYS A 12 6.24 8.95 18.53
C CYS A 12 7.06 9.98 19.32
N PHE A 13 7.27 9.68 20.59
CA PHE A 13 7.92 10.53 21.56
C PHE A 13 8.98 9.76 22.34
N ILE A 14 10.14 10.39 22.51
CA ILE A 14 11.19 9.89 23.40
C ILE A 14 11.43 10.94 24.47
N PRO A 15 11.17 10.63 25.75
CA PRO A 15 11.44 11.56 26.83
C PRO A 15 12.94 11.85 26.91
N SER A 16 13.29 13.10 27.17
CA SER A 16 14.66 13.55 27.38
C SER A 16 14.77 14.21 28.75
N SER A 17 15.68 13.73 29.59
CA SER A 17 16.00 14.38 30.87
C SER A 17 16.89 15.62 30.70
N THR A 18 17.48 15.80 29.52
CA THR A 18 18.31 16.96 29.16
C THR A 18 17.56 17.87 28.20
N ASP A 19 17.84 19.17 28.25
CA ASP A 19 17.39 20.11 27.24
C ASP A 19 17.88 19.71 25.84
N TRP A 20 17.20 20.24 24.81
CA TRP A 20 17.61 20.04 23.43
C TRP A 20 19.02 20.58 23.19
N THR A 21 19.96 19.66 23.01
CA THR A 21 21.35 19.96 22.65
C THR A 21 21.73 19.28 21.34
N ARG A 22 22.71 19.85 20.64
CA ARG A 22 23.29 19.24 19.44
C ARG A 22 23.80 17.81 19.70
N GLU A 23 24.33 17.57 20.90
CA GLU A 23 24.84 16.25 21.31
C GLU A 23 23.72 15.22 21.47
N SER A 24 22.62 15.59 22.17
CA SER A 24 21.45 14.72 22.34
C SER A 24 20.81 14.35 21.00
N LEU A 25 20.69 15.32 20.07
CA LEU A 25 20.23 15.08 18.70
C LEU A 25 21.20 14.16 17.93
N GLY A 26 22.50 14.41 18.02
CA GLY A 26 23.52 13.57 17.38
C GLY A 26 23.54 12.13 17.88
N ALA A 27 23.25 11.90 19.17
CA ALA A 27 23.10 10.57 19.74
C ALA A 27 21.84 9.85 19.20
N LEU A 28 20.70 10.57 19.14
CA LEU A 28 19.47 10.03 18.56
C LEU A 28 19.64 9.67 17.08
N ASN A 29 20.28 10.54 16.30
CA ASN A 29 20.53 10.31 14.87
C ASN A 29 21.36 9.06 14.63
N ARG A 30 22.48 8.91 15.35
CA ARG A 30 23.32 7.69 15.27
C ARG A 30 22.50 6.46 15.62
N ARG A 31 21.69 6.53 16.68
CA ARG A 31 20.85 5.41 17.08
C ARG A 31 19.81 5.04 16.01
N ILE A 32 19.20 6.01 15.33
CA ILE A 32 18.27 5.73 14.22
C ILE A 32 19.03 5.12 13.04
N ALA A 33 20.15 5.73 12.63
CA ALA A 33 20.97 5.25 11.52
C ALA A 33 21.46 3.81 11.74
N ASP A 34 22.04 3.51 12.90
CA ASP A 34 22.52 2.17 13.25
C ASP A 34 21.40 1.12 13.19
N ARG A 35 20.17 1.49 13.60
CA ARG A 35 19.01 0.59 13.56
C ARG A 35 18.53 0.36 12.13
N MET A 36 18.55 1.38 11.29
CA MET A 36 18.15 1.28 9.89
C MET A 36 19.18 0.49 9.09
N GLU A 37 20.48 0.71 9.30
CA GLU A 37 21.54 -0.05 8.65
C GLU A 37 21.46 -1.56 8.98
N LYS A 38 21.24 -1.90 10.26
CA LYS A 38 21.01 -3.30 10.69
C LYS A 38 19.79 -3.95 10.04
N ARG A 39 18.83 -3.15 9.57
CA ARG A 39 17.64 -3.61 8.85
C ARG A 39 17.83 -3.62 7.33
N GLY A 40 19.03 -3.26 6.84
CA GLY A 40 19.37 -3.28 5.42
C GLY A 40 19.05 -1.99 4.68
N TYR A 41 18.84 -0.87 5.38
CA TYR A 41 18.63 0.43 4.76
C TYR A 41 19.93 1.22 4.62
N VAL A 42 19.98 2.09 3.61
CA VAL A 42 21.06 3.05 3.38
C VAL A 42 20.47 4.45 3.52
N ALA A 43 21.19 5.37 4.17
CA ALA A 43 20.77 6.76 4.28
C ALA A 43 20.91 7.48 2.93
N ASP A 44 19.82 8.10 2.45
CA ASP A 44 19.82 8.84 1.19
C ASP A 44 20.16 10.32 1.40
N HIS A 45 19.64 10.89 2.48
CA HIS A 45 19.83 12.29 2.82
C HIS A 45 19.69 12.51 4.33
N VAL A 46 20.59 13.32 4.87
CA VAL A 46 20.45 13.96 6.20
C VAL A 46 20.55 15.44 5.91
N ASP A 47 19.42 16.16 5.87
CA ASP A 47 19.46 17.60 5.56
C ASP A 47 20.08 18.34 6.76
N PRO A 48 21.25 18.99 6.61
CA PRO A 48 21.87 19.75 7.69
C PRO A 48 21.21 21.12 7.92
N ARG A 49 20.27 21.54 7.06
CA ARG A 49 19.79 22.94 6.99
C ARG A 49 18.85 23.38 8.12
N ASP A 50 18.41 22.49 9.00
CA ASP A 50 17.50 22.84 10.10
C ASP A 50 18.19 23.27 11.41
N LEU A 51 19.51 23.47 11.37
CA LEU A 51 20.33 23.96 12.49
C LEU A 51 20.28 25.49 12.68
N LEU A 52 19.47 26.23 11.91
CA LEU A 52 19.33 27.68 12.09
C LEU A 52 18.33 28.00 13.20
N PHE A 53 18.89 28.64 14.23
CA PHE A 53 18.28 29.10 15.46
C PHE A 53 16.91 29.78 15.25
N GLY A 54 15.92 29.35 16.05
CA GLY A 54 14.92 30.28 16.57
C GLY A 54 13.46 29.90 16.41
N GLN A 55 13.06 29.03 15.47
CA GLN A 55 11.61 28.86 15.26
C GLN A 55 11.02 27.52 14.84
N LEU A 56 11.80 26.45 14.60
CA LEU A 56 11.38 25.02 14.62
C LEU A 56 12.48 24.19 13.94
N SER A 57 13.49 23.76 14.71
CA SER A 57 14.58 22.93 14.19
C SER A 57 14.09 21.49 14.01
N VAL A 58 13.56 21.19 12.82
CA VAL A 58 13.06 19.86 12.45
C VAL A 58 14.13 19.15 11.65
N LEU A 59 14.79 18.13 12.19
CA LEU A 59 15.75 17.35 11.40
C LEU A 59 15.03 16.28 10.59
N THR A 60 15.36 16.16 9.31
CA THR A 60 14.84 15.08 8.45
C THR A 60 15.94 14.08 8.07
N MET A 61 15.67 12.79 8.27
CA MET A 61 16.53 11.68 7.83
C MET A 61 15.74 10.74 6.91
N SER A 62 16.27 10.42 5.74
CA SER A 62 15.66 9.48 4.82
C SER A 62 16.52 8.24 4.58
N PHE A 63 15.86 7.10 4.44
CA PHE A 63 16.49 5.79 4.29
C PHE A 63 15.80 4.97 3.21
N THR A 64 16.58 4.41 2.29
CA THR A 64 16.08 3.49 1.25
C THR A 64 16.63 2.07 1.48
N TYR A 65 15.77 1.07 1.26
CA TYR A 65 16.15 -0.32 1.37
C TYR A 65 17.21 -0.70 0.33
N SER A 66 18.31 -1.30 0.80
CA SER A 66 19.44 -1.69 -0.05
C SER A 66 19.12 -2.96 -0.83
N ILE A 67 18.74 -2.78 -2.09
CA ILE A 67 18.55 -3.92 -3.01
C ILE A 67 19.91 -4.44 -3.45
N HIS A 68 20.27 -5.65 -2.99
CA HIS A 68 21.47 -6.33 -3.46
C HIS A 68 21.33 -6.73 -4.93
N VAL A 69 22.14 -6.13 -5.81
CA VAL A 69 22.28 -6.53 -7.22
C VAL A 69 23.58 -7.34 -7.37
N PRO A 70 23.51 -8.67 -7.60
CA PRO A 70 24.71 -9.48 -7.76
C PRO A 70 25.56 -8.97 -8.92
N LYS A 71 26.85 -8.74 -8.68
CA LYS A 71 27.80 -8.46 -9.76
C LYS A 71 27.90 -9.72 -10.63
N ARG A 72 27.43 -9.65 -11.89
CA ARG A 72 27.57 -10.76 -12.83
C ARG A 72 29.06 -11.05 -13.07
N SER A 73 29.43 -12.32 -13.02
CA SER A 73 30.74 -12.79 -13.47
C SER A 73 30.95 -12.46 -14.96
N ARG A 74 32.21 -12.16 -15.32
CA ARG A 74 32.68 -11.57 -16.60
C ARG A 74 32.28 -12.27 -17.91
N ILE A 75 31.48 -13.34 -17.88
CA ILE A 75 31.30 -14.27 -19.01
C ILE A 75 30.21 -13.80 -20.01
N ARG A 76 29.53 -12.68 -19.75
CA ARG A 76 28.54 -12.11 -20.70
C ARG A 76 28.71 -10.60 -20.85
N ARG A 77 29.66 -10.15 -21.68
CA ARG A 77 29.62 -8.79 -22.24
C ARG A 77 30.19 -8.76 -23.65
N LEU A 78 29.30 -8.59 -24.62
CA LEU A 78 29.66 -8.01 -25.91
C LEU A 78 28.71 -6.87 -26.35
N THR A 79 27.69 -6.47 -25.58
CA THR A 79 26.73 -5.44 -26.05
C THR A 79 26.09 -4.50 -25.01
N THR A 80 26.24 -4.69 -23.70
CA THR A 80 25.56 -3.84 -22.67
C THR A 80 26.55 -3.23 -21.69
N SER A 81 26.35 -1.94 -21.37
CA SER A 81 27.21 -1.21 -20.42
C SER A 81 27.06 -1.73 -18.99
N GLU A 82 28.05 -1.47 -18.12
CA GLU A 82 27.96 -1.87 -16.70
C GLU A 82 26.74 -1.25 -16.01
N SER A 83 26.47 0.02 -16.32
CA SER A 83 25.36 0.80 -15.76
C SER A 83 24.00 0.22 -16.14
N GLU A 84 23.79 -0.09 -17.42
CA GLU A 84 22.54 -0.72 -17.88
C GLU A 84 22.34 -2.10 -17.27
N ALA A 85 23.41 -2.90 -17.16
CA ALA A 85 23.34 -4.22 -16.55
C ALA A 85 22.97 -4.13 -15.06
N TYR A 86 23.52 -3.14 -14.35
CA TYR A 86 23.16 -2.86 -12.97
C TYR A 86 21.70 -2.42 -12.85
N GLN A 87 21.26 -1.47 -13.68
CA GLN A 87 19.88 -0.97 -13.68
C GLN A 87 18.86 -2.07 -13.98
N GLN A 88 19.13 -2.95 -14.94
CA GLN A 88 18.29 -4.11 -15.23
C GLN A 88 18.24 -5.08 -14.04
N GLY A 89 19.38 -5.31 -13.38
CA GLY A 89 19.47 -6.13 -12.17
C GLY A 89 18.65 -5.55 -11.03
N TYR A 90 18.76 -4.24 -10.82
CA TYR A 90 18.00 -3.49 -9.83
C TYR A 90 16.49 -3.60 -10.06
N PHE A 91 16.00 -3.31 -11.27
CA PHE A 91 14.56 -3.41 -11.57
C PHE A 91 14.03 -4.84 -11.46
N LYS A 92 14.85 -5.84 -11.81
CA LYS A 92 14.49 -7.25 -11.60
C LYS A 92 14.35 -7.57 -10.12
N ALA A 93 15.28 -7.11 -9.29
CA ALA A 93 15.24 -7.35 -7.86
C ALA A 93 14.08 -6.58 -7.19
N LEU A 94 13.85 -5.31 -7.56
CA LEU A 94 12.70 -4.51 -7.11
C LEU A 94 11.38 -5.21 -7.44
N ARG A 95 11.23 -5.76 -8.66
CA ARG A 95 10.01 -6.50 -9.05
C ARG A 95 9.72 -7.68 -8.12
N ASN A 96 10.77 -8.36 -7.66
CA ASN A 96 10.68 -9.56 -6.81
C ASN A 96 10.55 -9.24 -5.31
N LEU A 97 10.78 -7.99 -4.90
CA LEU A 97 10.64 -7.57 -3.51
C LEU A 97 9.17 -7.67 -3.08
N VAL A 98 8.90 -8.06 -1.83
CA VAL A 98 7.51 -8.17 -1.35
C VAL A 98 6.86 -6.79 -1.32
N ASP A 99 5.65 -6.66 -1.86
CA ASP A 99 4.94 -5.38 -2.01
C ASP A 99 4.77 -4.60 -0.70
N SER A 100 4.59 -5.33 0.40
CA SER A 100 4.37 -4.78 1.74
C SER A 100 5.64 -4.33 2.46
N HIS A 101 6.82 -4.71 1.97
CA HIS A 101 8.08 -4.41 2.64
C HIS A 101 8.34 -2.89 2.63
N PRO A 102 8.63 -2.26 3.79
CA PRO A 102 8.99 -0.84 3.83
C PRO A 102 10.23 -0.58 2.98
N PHE A 103 10.07 0.23 1.95
CA PHE A 103 11.12 0.48 0.97
C PHE A 103 11.85 1.79 1.23
N HIS A 104 11.09 2.83 1.57
CA HIS A 104 11.64 4.15 1.89
C HIS A 104 11.03 4.65 3.20
N LEU A 105 11.88 5.07 4.13
CA LEU A 105 11.52 5.54 5.45
C LEU A 105 12.02 6.97 5.66
N VAL A 106 11.15 7.84 6.16
CA VAL A 106 11.49 9.23 6.50
C VAL A 106 11.24 9.46 7.98
N PHE A 107 12.23 9.99 8.67
CA PHE A 107 12.16 10.39 10.06
C PHE A 107 12.25 11.91 10.17
N THR A 108 11.28 12.51 10.83
CA THR A 108 11.17 13.95 11.03
C THR A 108 11.21 14.23 12.52
N ILE A 109 12.33 14.75 13.01
CA ILE A 109 12.65 14.86 14.43
C ILE A 109 12.55 16.32 14.87
N SER A 110 11.77 16.58 15.90
CA SER A 110 11.67 17.90 16.54
C SER A 110 11.74 17.75 18.05
N PHE A 111 12.11 18.81 18.76
CA PHE A 111 12.05 18.84 20.22
C PHE A 111 10.82 19.63 20.67
N ARG A 112 10.03 19.07 21.59
CA ARG A 112 8.83 19.74 22.11
C ARG A 112 8.60 19.41 23.58
N ASP A 113 7.94 20.36 24.24
CA ASP A 113 7.31 20.17 25.52
C ASP A 113 5.90 19.61 25.28
N LEU A 114 5.58 18.50 25.92
CA LEU A 114 4.25 17.89 25.90
C LEU A 114 3.34 18.54 26.95
N LYS A 115 2.03 18.37 26.79
CA LYS A 115 1.00 18.96 27.67
C LYS A 115 1.09 18.50 29.12
N ASP A 116 1.70 17.35 29.36
CA ASP A 116 1.94 16.78 30.69
C ASP A 116 3.22 17.33 31.35
N GLY A 117 3.91 18.28 30.70
CA GLY A 117 5.15 18.87 31.18
C GLY A 117 6.40 18.06 30.86
N SER A 118 6.27 16.88 30.22
CA SER A 118 7.42 16.11 29.77
C SER A 118 8.09 16.79 28.56
N LYS A 119 9.43 16.78 28.54
CA LYS A 119 10.22 17.33 27.43
C LYS A 119 10.92 16.21 26.68
N GLY A 120 11.04 16.34 25.37
CA GLY A 120 11.73 15.31 24.59
C GLY A 120 11.61 15.45 23.09
N PHE A 121 12.01 14.38 22.41
CA PHE A 121 12.00 14.30 20.96
C PHE A 121 10.66 13.79 20.46
N VAL A 122 10.01 14.57 19.61
CA VAL A 122 8.86 14.14 18.80
C VAL A 122 9.37 13.73 17.43
N ILE A 123 9.13 12.48 17.06
CA ILE A 123 9.59 11.87 15.81
C ILE A 123 8.38 11.49 14.97
N GLY A 124 8.21 12.13 13.82
CA GLY A 124 7.35 11.65 12.74
C GLY A 124 8.08 10.56 11.96
N ILE A 125 7.37 9.48 11.63
CA ILE A 125 7.87 8.38 10.80
C ILE A 125 6.90 8.21 9.64
N GLU A 126 7.40 8.29 8.41
CA GLU A 126 6.66 7.96 7.20
C GLU A 126 7.31 6.76 6.52
N SER A 127 6.48 5.81 6.07
CA SER A 127 6.93 4.57 5.45
C SER A 127 6.21 4.35 4.12
N GLU A 128 6.99 4.40 3.04
CA GLU A 128 6.56 4.01 1.71
C GLU A 128 6.88 2.52 1.48
N PRO A 129 5.87 1.66 1.24
CA PRO A 129 6.11 0.26 0.96
C PRO A 129 6.60 0.06 -0.48
N SER A 130 7.21 -1.10 -0.74
CA SER A 130 7.84 -1.46 -2.03
C SER A 130 6.88 -1.37 -3.22
N VAL A 131 5.57 -1.59 -3.01
CA VAL A 131 4.57 -1.40 -4.07
C VAL A 131 4.58 0.03 -4.63
N VAL A 132 4.84 1.04 -3.80
CA VAL A 132 4.96 2.45 -4.25
C VAL A 132 6.16 2.63 -5.16
N ALA A 133 7.30 2.04 -4.80
CA ALA A 133 8.49 2.06 -5.64
C ALA A 133 8.26 1.32 -6.97
N LYS A 134 7.53 0.19 -6.97
CA LYS A 134 7.14 -0.53 -8.19
C LYS A 134 6.22 0.30 -9.09
N ILE A 135 5.23 0.98 -8.52
CA ILE A 135 4.34 1.88 -9.27
C ILE A 135 5.17 2.98 -9.95
N ARG A 136 6.02 3.68 -9.18
CA ARG A 136 6.81 4.82 -9.66
C ARG A 136 7.91 4.43 -10.65
N GLN A 137 8.64 3.35 -10.38
CA GLN A 137 9.87 3.03 -11.12
C GLN A 137 9.68 1.94 -12.18
N LEU A 138 8.70 1.05 -12.03
CA LEU A 138 8.39 0.00 -13.01
C LEU A 138 7.16 0.34 -13.86
N ASN A 139 6.56 1.52 -13.67
CA ASN A 139 5.30 1.92 -14.29
C ASN A 139 4.19 0.89 -14.08
N MET A 140 4.17 0.23 -12.91
CA MET A 140 3.10 -0.70 -12.56
C MET A 140 1.80 0.09 -12.42
N LYS A 141 0.78 -0.29 -13.19
CA LYS A 141 -0.52 0.36 -13.09
C LYS A 141 -1.21 0.00 -11.77
N GLU A 142 -1.67 1.03 -11.05
CA GLU A 142 -2.29 0.91 -9.73
C GLU A 142 -3.61 0.12 -9.73
N ASP A 143 -4.34 0.14 -10.84
CA ASP A 143 -5.60 -0.60 -11.05
C ASP A 143 -5.42 -2.12 -11.01
N ARG A 144 -4.18 -2.61 -11.04
CA ARG A 144 -3.84 -4.03 -10.94
C ARG A 144 -3.65 -4.53 -9.51
N ILE A 145 -3.67 -3.66 -8.51
CA ILE A 145 -3.49 -4.04 -7.11
C ILE A 145 -4.85 -4.43 -6.54
N ASP A 146 -5.04 -5.73 -6.33
CA ASP A 146 -6.22 -6.28 -5.67
C ASP A 146 -6.42 -5.64 -4.28
N ASP A 147 -7.68 -5.40 -3.94
CA ASP A 147 -8.08 -4.89 -2.63
C ASP A 147 -7.62 -5.81 -1.50
N THR A 148 -7.59 -7.13 -1.70
CA THR A 148 -7.07 -8.06 -0.68
C THR A 148 -5.58 -7.82 -0.39
N MET A 149 -4.81 -7.53 -1.43
CA MET A 149 -3.38 -7.19 -1.34
C MET A 149 -3.18 -5.82 -0.70
N TYR A 150 -4.02 -4.83 -1.03
CA TYR A 150 -3.97 -3.50 -0.41
C TYR A 150 -4.06 -3.57 1.11
N HIS A 151 -5.07 -4.27 1.66
CA HIS A 151 -5.26 -4.35 3.11
C HIS A 151 -4.08 -5.04 3.80
N ASN A 152 -3.56 -6.11 3.21
CA ASN A 152 -2.39 -6.82 3.74
C ASN A 152 -1.13 -5.95 3.71
N ILE A 153 -0.90 -5.22 2.61
CA ILE A 153 0.22 -4.28 2.48
C ILE A 153 0.18 -3.21 3.58
N ILE A 154 -0.98 -2.60 3.79
CA ILE A 154 -1.15 -1.59 4.85
C ILE A 154 -0.93 -2.20 6.23
N TRP A 155 -1.54 -3.35 6.51
CA TRP A 155 -1.43 -4.00 7.81
C TRP A 155 0.03 -4.32 8.16
N GLN A 156 0.77 -4.91 7.22
CA GLN A 156 2.18 -5.24 7.42
C GLN A 156 3.05 -3.98 7.57
N ASN A 157 2.82 -2.94 6.76
CA ASN A 157 3.58 -1.70 6.88
C ASN A 157 3.35 -1.00 8.23
N LYS A 158 2.11 -0.99 8.73
CA LYS A 158 1.77 -0.50 10.09
C LYS A 158 2.48 -1.31 11.19
N ARG A 159 2.52 -2.64 11.03
CA ARG A 159 3.22 -3.54 11.96
C ARG A 159 4.71 -3.24 12.00
N ASP A 160 5.34 -3.07 10.84
CA ASP A 160 6.78 -2.79 10.75
C ASP A 160 7.13 -1.43 11.37
N ILE A 161 6.33 -0.39 11.15
CA ILE A 161 6.50 0.91 11.81
C ILE A 161 6.35 0.79 13.33
N SER A 162 5.35 0.04 13.81
CA SER A 162 5.16 -0.20 15.25
C SER A 162 6.40 -0.83 15.87
N GLU A 163 7.03 -1.78 15.16
CA GLU A 163 8.27 -2.42 15.60
C GLU A 163 9.45 -1.44 15.61
N ILE A 164 9.55 -0.54 14.62
CA ILE A 164 10.57 0.53 14.61
C ILE A 164 10.40 1.42 15.85
N ILE A 165 9.18 1.89 16.12
CA ILE A 165 8.87 2.76 17.27
C ILE A 165 9.25 2.06 18.58
N HIS A 166 8.85 0.79 18.74
CA HIS A 166 9.18 0.00 19.91
C HIS A 166 10.69 -0.17 20.09
N ASN A 167 11.43 -0.47 19.01
CA ASN A 167 12.88 -0.66 19.06
C ASN A 167 13.67 0.64 19.31
N LEU A 168 13.05 1.79 19.07
CA LEU A 168 13.56 3.10 19.48
C LEU A 168 13.27 3.42 20.95
N GLY A 169 12.49 2.59 21.65
CA GLY A 169 12.04 2.88 23.02
C GLY A 169 11.16 4.12 23.09
N ALA A 170 10.41 4.41 22.01
CA ALA A 170 9.57 5.59 21.91
C ALA A 170 8.11 5.25 22.29
N GLY A 171 7.45 6.17 22.97
CA GLY A 171 6.01 6.13 23.19
C GLY A 171 5.26 6.57 21.93
N LEU A 172 4.15 5.92 21.61
CA LEU A 172 3.31 6.28 20.47
C LEU A 172 2.46 7.50 20.81
N LEU A 173 2.49 8.53 19.96
CA LEU A 173 1.63 9.72 20.06
C LEU A 173 0.45 9.66 19.08
N GLU A 174 0.71 9.30 17.83
CA GLU A 174 -0.29 9.23 16.74
C GLU A 174 0.04 8.06 15.78
N GLY A 175 -0.97 7.47 15.13
CA GLY A 175 -0.81 6.39 14.14
C GLY A 175 -0.54 5.01 14.76
N PRO A 176 0.00 4.02 14.01
CA PRO A 176 0.29 4.04 12.57
C PRO A 176 -0.98 4.01 11.69
N GLU A 177 -1.06 4.95 10.77
CA GLU A 177 -2.22 5.13 9.89
C GLU A 177 -1.81 5.51 8.47
N VAL A 178 -2.69 5.27 7.50
CA VAL A 178 -2.43 5.66 6.11
C VAL A 178 -2.57 7.18 5.95
N ILE A 179 -1.74 7.81 5.12
CA ILE A 179 -1.83 9.26 4.86
C ILE A 179 -3.18 9.60 4.23
N LYS A 180 -3.64 8.77 3.30
CA LYS A 180 -4.94 8.94 2.65
C LYS A 180 -5.68 7.62 2.61
N THR A 181 -6.90 7.60 3.14
CA THR A 181 -7.72 6.39 3.03
C THR A 181 -8.17 6.22 1.59
N ARG A 182 -7.91 5.04 1.01
CA ARG A 182 -8.46 4.67 -0.30
C ARG A 182 -9.99 4.72 -0.23
N VAL A 183 -10.59 5.66 -0.94
CA VAL A 183 -12.03 5.64 -1.18
C VAL A 183 -12.26 4.51 -2.16
N ARG A 184 -12.84 3.40 -1.68
CA ARG A 184 -13.37 2.37 -2.57
C ARG A 184 -14.35 3.05 -3.50
N SER A 185 -14.07 3.03 -4.81
CA SER A 185 -15.16 3.22 -5.77
C SER A 185 -16.13 2.10 -5.48
N VAL A 186 -17.30 2.42 -4.92
CA VAL A 186 -18.40 1.46 -4.78
C VAL A 186 -18.54 0.81 -6.16
N PRO A 187 -18.33 -0.53 -6.29
CA PRO A 187 -18.45 -1.18 -7.57
C PRO A 187 -19.81 -0.81 -8.13
N ARG A 188 -19.84 -0.08 -9.25
CA ARG A 188 -21.11 0.10 -9.95
C ARG A 188 -21.62 -1.31 -10.24
N PRO A 189 -22.90 -1.59 -9.95
CA PRO A 189 -23.44 -2.91 -10.20
C PRO A 189 -23.18 -3.26 -11.68
N LEU A 190 -22.78 -4.50 -11.93
CA LEU A 190 -22.53 -5.03 -13.28
C LEU A 190 -23.75 -4.83 -14.18
N ILE A 191 -24.94 -4.96 -13.58
CA ILE A 191 -26.23 -4.76 -14.23
C ILE A 191 -27.01 -3.71 -13.43
N GLU A 192 -27.53 -2.68 -14.11
CA GLU A 192 -28.32 -1.63 -13.47
C GLU A 192 -29.60 -2.16 -12.83
N ALA A 193 -29.95 -1.62 -11.66
CA ALA A 193 -31.16 -2.01 -10.93
C ALA A 193 -32.45 -1.68 -11.73
N SER A 194 -32.41 -0.65 -12.57
CA SER A 194 -33.47 -0.29 -13.52
C SER A 194 -33.78 -1.46 -14.48
N LEU A 195 -32.74 -2.05 -15.08
CA LEU A 195 -32.88 -3.19 -15.96
C LEU A 195 -33.38 -4.42 -15.20
N ILE A 196 -32.84 -4.71 -14.01
CA ILE A 196 -33.27 -5.84 -13.17
C ILE A 196 -34.75 -5.72 -12.82
N GLY A 197 -35.23 -4.51 -12.47
CA GLY A 197 -36.63 -4.25 -12.14
C GLY A 197 -37.61 -4.50 -13.28
N THR A 198 -37.14 -4.48 -14.54
CA THR A 198 -37.97 -4.79 -15.72
C THR A 198 -38.00 -6.29 -16.09
N MET A 199 -37.16 -7.11 -15.44
CA MET A 199 -37.04 -8.53 -15.77
C MET A 199 -38.03 -9.39 -14.97
N PRO A 200 -38.44 -10.56 -15.49
CA PRO A 200 -39.19 -11.55 -14.71
C PRO A 200 -38.44 -11.95 -13.44
N GLY A 201 -39.16 -12.19 -12.34
CA GLY A 201 -38.58 -12.35 -11.00
C GLY A 201 -37.43 -13.35 -10.89
N GLU A 202 -37.48 -14.48 -11.60
CA GLU A 202 -36.40 -15.49 -11.61
C GLU A 202 -35.16 -15.03 -12.39
N VAL A 203 -35.34 -14.27 -13.47
CA VAL A 203 -34.24 -13.64 -14.22
C VAL A 203 -33.62 -12.54 -13.37
N ALA A 204 -34.46 -11.71 -12.74
CA ALA A 204 -34.02 -10.66 -11.82
C ALA A 204 -33.23 -11.22 -10.64
N ALA A 205 -33.66 -12.35 -10.05
CA ALA A 205 -32.92 -13.03 -8.99
C ALA A 205 -31.52 -13.49 -9.46
N CYS A 206 -31.42 -14.06 -10.66
CA CYS A 206 -30.13 -14.47 -11.21
C CYS A 206 -29.21 -13.27 -11.48
N LEU A 207 -29.75 -12.15 -11.97
CA LEU A 207 -29.01 -10.92 -12.23
C LEU A 207 -28.56 -10.22 -10.93
N ASN A 208 -29.39 -10.25 -9.88
CA ASN A 208 -29.01 -9.77 -8.55
C ASN A 208 -27.86 -10.60 -7.96
N GLU A 209 -27.93 -11.93 -8.09
CA GLU A 209 -26.86 -12.81 -7.64
C GLU A 209 -25.57 -12.61 -8.46
N ALA A 210 -25.68 -12.33 -9.76
CA ALA A 210 -24.52 -11.96 -10.59
C ALA A 210 -23.87 -10.65 -10.11
N ASN A 211 -24.67 -9.64 -9.72
CA ASN A 211 -24.19 -8.41 -9.10
C ASN A 211 -23.48 -8.69 -7.76
N SER A 212 -24.04 -9.56 -6.91
CA SER A 212 -23.41 -9.98 -5.65
C SER A 212 -22.08 -10.70 -5.86
N CYS A 213 -22.02 -11.60 -6.84
CA CYS A 213 -20.79 -12.30 -7.23
C CYS A 213 -19.74 -11.34 -7.77
N PHE A 214 -20.15 -10.36 -8.60
CA PHE A 214 -19.27 -9.33 -9.15
C PHE A 214 -18.69 -8.42 -8.05
N ALA A 215 -19.52 -7.97 -7.11
CA ALA A 215 -19.08 -7.21 -5.95
C ALA A 215 -18.09 -7.99 -5.06
N SER A 216 -18.16 -9.32 -5.10
CA SER A 216 -17.29 -10.23 -4.34
C SER A 216 -16.09 -10.76 -5.14
N ASN A 217 -15.80 -10.21 -6.33
CA ASN A 217 -14.72 -10.67 -7.23
C ASN A 217 -14.79 -12.16 -7.63
N ALA A 218 -15.97 -12.79 -7.59
CA ALA A 218 -16.18 -14.19 -7.94
C ALA A 218 -16.54 -14.35 -9.43
N ALA A 219 -15.56 -14.18 -10.32
CA ALA A 219 -15.77 -14.12 -11.78
C ALA A 219 -16.46 -15.37 -12.36
N LEU A 220 -16.10 -16.57 -11.89
CA LEU A 220 -16.70 -17.83 -12.33
C LEU A 220 -18.18 -17.93 -11.93
N ALA A 221 -18.50 -17.62 -10.67
CA ALA A 221 -19.86 -17.64 -10.16
C ALA A 221 -20.73 -16.58 -10.87
N CYS A 222 -20.19 -15.39 -11.10
CA CYS A 222 -20.84 -14.34 -11.88
C CYS A 222 -21.19 -14.82 -13.29
N SER A 223 -20.24 -15.44 -14.00
CA SER A 223 -20.46 -16.00 -15.34
C SER A 223 -21.53 -17.10 -15.38
N VAL A 224 -21.62 -17.92 -14.32
CA VAL A 224 -22.66 -18.95 -14.19
C VAL A 224 -24.04 -18.32 -14.03
N MET A 225 -24.16 -17.30 -13.16
CA MET A 225 -25.43 -16.62 -12.92
C MET A 225 -25.94 -15.84 -14.14
N LEU A 226 -25.05 -15.21 -14.91
CA LEU A 226 -25.40 -14.57 -16.19
C LEU A 226 -25.89 -15.59 -17.24
N ARG A 227 -25.25 -16.76 -17.33
CA ARG A 227 -25.71 -17.82 -18.22
C ARG A 227 -27.08 -18.35 -17.78
N LYS A 228 -27.27 -18.52 -16.48
CA LYS A 228 -28.54 -18.99 -15.92
C LYS A 228 -29.68 -18.00 -16.19
N SER A 229 -29.43 -16.70 -16.08
CA SER A 229 -30.45 -15.68 -16.36
C SER A 229 -30.93 -15.74 -17.82
N ILE A 230 -30.01 -15.99 -18.76
CA ILE A 230 -30.34 -16.16 -20.19
C ILE A 230 -31.16 -17.45 -20.41
N GLU A 231 -30.74 -18.56 -19.82
CA GLU A 231 -31.44 -19.85 -19.92
C GLU A 231 -32.90 -19.75 -19.42
N VAL A 232 -33.10 -19.12 -18.27
CA VAL A 232 -34.43 -18.88 -17.68
C VAL A 232 -35.28 -17.96 -18.58
N ALA A 233 -34.67 -16.92 -19.15
CA ALA A 233 -35.37 -16.01 -20.05
C ALA A 233 -35.84 -16.68 -21.34
N VAL A 234 -35.01 -17.58 -21.91
CA VAL A 234 -35.33 -18.31 -23.14
C VAL A 234 -36.40 -19.36 -22.90
N THR A 235 -36.29 -20.13 -21.83
CA THR A 235 -37.26 -21.21 -21.49
C THR A 235 -38.66 -20.68 -21.21
N LYS A 236 -38.80 -19.48 -20.64
CA LYS A 236 -40.12 -18.84 -20.45
C LYS A 236 -40.74 -18.25 -21.72
N LYS A 237 -39.94 -17.93 -22.75
CA LYS A 237 -40.45 -17.42 -24.04
C LYS A 237 -41.02 -18.51 -24.95
N ILE A 238 -40.90 -19.79 -24.61
CA ILE A 238 -41.46 -20.90 -25.40
C ILE A 238 -42.69 -21.46 -24.67
N PRO A 239 -43.90 -20.88 -24.83
CA PRO A 239 -45.12 -21.62 -24.56
C PRO A 239 -45.24 -22.71 -25.62
N SER A 240 -45.04 -23.97 -25.23
CA SER A 240 -45.38 -25.13 -26.04
C SER A 240 -46.88 -25.10 -26.34
N ARG A 241 -47.28 -24.56 -27.49
CA ARG A 241 -48.62 -24.79 -28.05
C ARG A 241 -48.74 -26.29 -28.31
N ARG A 242 -49.37 -27.04 -27.40
CA ARG A 242 -49.91 -28.36 -27.73
C ARG A 242 -51.02 -28.15 -28.77
N PRO A 243 -51.00 -28.81 -29.94
CA PRO A 243 -52.15 -28.80 -30.81
C PRO A 243 -53.29 -29.54 -30.11
N ARG A 244 -54.41 -28.86 -29.88
CA ARG A 244 -55.66 -29.52 -29.49
C ARG A 244 -56.05 -30.47 -30.62
N ARG A 245 -56.11 -31.77 -30.34
CA ARG A 245 -56.74 -32.74 -31.25
C ARG A 245 -58.21 -32.35 -31.43
N PRO A 246 -58.76 -32.37 -32.67
CA PRO A 246 -60.20 -32.33 -32.85
C PRO A 246 -60.79 -33.63 -32.30
N SER A 247 -61.77 -33.49 -31.42
CA SER A 247 -62.68 -34.56 -31.04
C SER A 247 -63.57 -34.90 -32.24
N LEU A 248 -63.46 -36.15 -32.72
CA LEU A 248 -64.48 -36.82 -33.54
C LEU A 248 -65.52 -37.43 -32.61
#